data_AF-A0A6D0IGP1-F1
#
_entry.id   AF-A0A6D0IGP1-F1
#
_cell.length_a   1.000
_cell.length_b   1.000
_cell.length_c   1.000
_cell.angle_alpha   90.00
_cell.angle_beta   90.00
_cell.angle_gamma   90.00
#
_symmetry.space_group_name_H-M   'P 1'
#
loop_
_entity.id
_entity.type
_entity.pdbx_description
1 polymer ?
#
loop_
_entity_poly.entity_id
_entity_poly.type
_entity_poly.pdbx_seq_one_letter_code
_entity_poly.pdbx_strand_id
1 'polypeptide(L)' 'GCNAEQAEAALIACERNCKTAIVMVLKNLDAAEAKKRLDQHGGFIRQVLDKE' A
#
# COMPACT_ATOMS: atom_id res chain seq x y z
N GLY A 1 2.12 -1.45 13.05
CA GLY A 1 1.21 -2.58 12.76
C GLY A 1 -0.19 -2.03 12.59
N CYS A 2 -1.09 -2.74 11.90
CA CYS A 2 -2.50 -2.38 11.74
C CYS A 2 -3.41 -3.45 12.34
N ASN A 3 -4.68 -3.11 12.55
CA ASN A 3 -5.69 -4.09 12.94
C ASN A 3 -6.27 -4.83 11.71
N ALA A 4 -7.02 -5.90 11.96
CA ALA A 4 -7.58 -6.75 10.89
C ALA A 4 -8.57 -5.99 9.99
N GLU A 5 -9.38 -5.10 10.56
CA GLU A 5 -10.38 -4.31 9.82
C GLU A 5 -9.72 -3.35 8.83
N GLN A 6 -8.66 -2.65 9.26
CA GLN A 6 -7.88 -1.77 8.40
C GLN A 6 -7.16 -2.55 7.30
N ALA A 7 -6.61 -3.73 7.62
CA ALA A 7 -5.96 -4.58 6.64
C ALA A 7 -6.96 -5.08 5.58
N GLU A 8 -8.16 -5.50 6.01
CA GLU A 8 -9.21 -5.96 5.11
C GLU A 8 -9.74 -4.82 4.23
N ALA A 9 -10.01 -3.65 4.80
CA ALA A 9 -10.43 -2.47 4.05
C ALA A 9 -9.38 -2.07 2.99
N ALA A 10 -8.09 -2.05 3.37
CA ALA A 10 -7.00 -1.76 2.44
C ALA A 10 -6.91 -2.81 1.33
N LEU A 11 -7.05 -4.10 1.66
CA LEU A 11 -7.08 -5.19 0.68
C LEU A 11 -8.25 -5.07 -0.29
N ILE A 12 -9.45 -4.73 0.19
CA ILE A 12 -10.63 -4.53 -0.67
C ILE A 12 -10.42 -3.33 -1.59
N ALA A 13 -9.94 -2.20 -1.05
CA ALA A 13 -9.73 -0.97 -1.79
C ALA A 13 -8.68 -1.10 -2.92
N CYS A 14 -7.72 -2.02 -2.79
CA CYS A 14 -6.69 -2.27 -3.79
C CYS A 14 -6.85 -3.59 -4.56
N GLU A 15 -8.08 -4.11 -4.69
CA GLU A 15 -8.39 -5.32 -5.48
C GLU A 15 -7.58 -6.56 -5.03
N ARG A 16 -7.40 -6.72 -3.71
CA ARG A 16 -6.60 -7.76 -3.05
C ARG A 16 -5.10 -7.72 -3.40
N ASN A 17 -4.59 -6.59 -3.88
CA ASN A 17 -3.16 -6.39 -4.07
C ASN A 17 -2.45 -6.13 -2.74
N CYS A 18 -1.88 -7.19 -2.14
CA CYS A 18 -1.20 -7.09 -0.85
C CYS A 18 -0.09 -6.04 -0.81
N LYS A 19 0.63 -5.79 -1.91
CA LYS A 19 1.70 -4.78 -1.94
C LYS A 19 1.13 -3.38 -1.76
N THR A 20 0.07 -3.08 -2.49
CA THR A 20 -0.64 -1.80 -2.41
C THR A 20 -1.25 -1.63 -1.03
N ALA A 21 -1.93 -2.65 -0.48
CA ALA A 21 -2.50 -2.60 0.87
C ALA A 21 -1.44 -2.31 1.95
N ILE A 22 -0.26 -2.94 1.87
CA ILE A 22 0.85 -2.70 2.81
C ILE A 22 1.31 -1.24 2.73
N VAL A 23 1.46 -0.69 1.52
CA VAL A 23 1.85 0.72 1.34
C VAL A 23 0.76 1.66 1.84
N MET A 24 -0.51 1.38 1.54
CA MET A 24 -1.66 2.17 2.02
C MET A 24 -1.67 2.27 3.53
N VAL A 25 -1.54 1.13 4.22
CA VAL A 25 -1.57 1.06 5.68
C VAL A 25 -0.35 1.75 6.31
N LEU A 26 0.84 1.55 5.76
CA LEU A 26 2.07 2.07 6.36
C LEU A 26 2.32 3.56 6.08
N LYS A 27 1.90 4.07 4.92
CA LYS A 27 2.07 5.49 4.54
C LYS A 27 0.76 6.28 4.62
N ASN A 28 -0.33 5.66 5.07
CA ASN A 28 -1.67 6.23 5.14
C ASN A 28 -2.11 6.87 3.80
N LEU A 29 -1.96 6.11 2.72
CA LEU A 29 -2.27 6.53 1.35
C LEU A 29 -3.51 5.84 0.82
N ASP A 30 -4.19 6.50 -0.13
CA ASP A 30 -5.24 5.89 -0.93
C ASP A 30 -4.71 4.84 -1.91
N ALA A 31 -5.59 3.93 -2.34
CA ALA A 31 -5.24 2.82 -3.21
C ALA A 31 -4.63 3.29 -4.54
N ALA A 32 -5.15 4.38 -5.12
CA ALA A 32 -4.63 4.95 -6.36
C ALA A 32 -3.21 5.50 -6.20
N GLU A 33 -2.94 6.23 -5.13
CA GLU A 33 -1.63 6.84 -4.88
C GLU A 33 -0.60 5.78 -4.47
N ALA A 34 -0.99 4.83 -3.62
CA ALA A 34 -0.15 3.69 -3.27
C ALA A 34 0.23 2.85 -4.50
N LYS A 35 -0.74 2.58 -5.39
CA LYS A 35 -0.50 1.87 -6.66
C LYS A 35 0.45 2.65 -7.56
N LYS A 36 0.24 3.95 -7.73
CA LYS A 36 1.11 4.83 -8.53
C LYS A 36 2.54 4.83 -8.02
N ARG A 37 2.75 4.95 -6.71
CA ARG A 37 4.10 4.91 -6.11
C ARG A 37 4.75 3.54 -6.25
N LEU A 38 3.99 2.46 -6.06
CA LEU A 38 4.49 1.11 -6.33
C LEU A 38 4.95 0.96 -7.79
N ASP A 39 4.15 1.43 -8.74
CA ASP A 39 4.47 1.35 -10.17
C ASP A 39 5.74 2.14 -10.52
N GLN A 40 5.86 3.38 -10.00
CA GLN A 40 7.06 4.21 -10.15
C GLN A 40 8.34 3.56 -9.62
N HIS A 41 8.21 2.73 -8.59
CA HIS A 41 9.30 2.01 -7.95
C HIS A 41 9.35 0.53 -8.35
N GLY A 42 8.79 0.15 -9.51
CA GLY A 42 8.89 -1.22 -10.05
C GLY A 42 8.24 -2.30 -9.18
N GLY A 43 7.31 -1.94 -8.31
CA GLY A 43 6.64 -2.84 -7.38
C GLY A 43 7.47 -3.22 -6.15
N PHE A 44 8.56 -2.50 -5.87
CA PHE A 44 9.38 -2.68 -4.68
C PHE A 44 8.84 -1.88 -3.49
N ILE A 45 8.12 -2.56 -2.61
CA ILE A 45 7.53 -1.95 -1.39
C ILE A 45 8.60 -1.22 -0.57
N ARG A 46 9.79 -1.83 -0.42
CA ARG A 46 10.87 -1.24 0.37
C ARG A 46 11.25 0.15 -0.14
N GLN A 47 11.36 0.35 -1.45
CA GLN A 47 11.72 1.67 -2.01
C GLN A 47 10.63 2.72 -1.80
N VAL A 48 9.36 2.32 -1.83
CA VAL A 48 8.22 3.20 -1.54
C VAL A 48 8.18 3.60 -0.05
N LEU A 49 8.61 2.71 0.84
CA LEU A 49 8.65 2.95 2.28
C LEU A 49 9.89 3.73 2.73
N ASP A 50 11.03 3.52 2.08
CA ASP A 50 12.36 4.00 2.49
C ASP A 50 12.60 5.49 2.21
N LYS A 51 11.90 6.08 1.22
CA LYS A 51 11.93 7.53 1.02
C LYS A 51 11.07 8.23 2.08
N GLU A 52 11.76 8.80 3.07
CA GLU A 52 11.34 9.89 3.95
C GLU A 52 12.15 11.15 3.58
#